data_AF-A0A7C2TRC2-F1
#
_entry.id   AF-A0A7C2TRC2-F1
#
_cell.length_a   1.000
_cell.length_b   1.000
_cell.length_c   1.000
_cell.angle_alpha   90.00
_cell.angle_beta   90.00
_cell.angle_gamma   90.00
#
_symmetry.space_group_name_H-M   'P 1'
#
loop_
_entity.id
_entity.type
_entity.pdbx_description
1 polymer ?
#
loop_
_entity_poly.entity_id
_entity_poly.type
_entity_poly.pdbx_seq_one_letter_code
_entity_poly.pdbx_strand_id
1 'polypeptide(L)'
;MNPELEKLIALQELDLKIRALEEEIATVPMKRAELERQFEAFAAEYLEKKSRLETSRRQHRQLEIDLQDAQLRLEKYKNDLMRVRNQTEYAAALREIDMAKKLVSALETQILELLETIETLEREVQEQTPEIEAKRQQVDARLAEYATAVERLTEELDRMRQQREHLAQTIRPDLLNRYMRLVELRDGLALAEVR
;
A
#
# COMPACT_ATOMS: atom_id res chain seq x y z
N MET A 1 22.56 2.38 -54.04
CA MET A 1 21.70 1.28 -53.56
C MET A 1 20.35 1.39 -54.26
N ASN A 2 19.49 0.36 -54.22
CA ASN A 2 18.13 0.47 -54.78
C ASN A 2 17.29 1.39 -53.85
N PRO A 3 16.70 2.50 -54.34
CA PRO A 3 15.96 3.45 -53.50
C PRO A 3 14.80 2.83 -52.72
N GLU A 4 14.16 1.79 -53.28
CA GLU A 4 13.07 1.09 -52.60
C GLU A 4 13.59 0.19 -51.47
N LEU A 5 14.81 -0.35 -51.60
CA LEU A 5 15.44 -1.13 -50.53
C LEU A 5 15.83 -0.24 -49.36
N GLU A 6 16.36 0.97 -49.61
CA GLU A 6 16.67 1.96 -48.57
C GLU A 6 15.45 2.34 -47.75
N LYS A 7 14.29 2.56 -48.40
CA LYS A 7 13.03 2.83 -47.71
C LYS A 7 12.58 1.67 -46.83
N LEU A 8 12.72 0.42 -47.30
CA LEU A 8 12.36 -0.77 -46.51
C LEU A 8 13.29 -1.00 -45.33
N ILE A 9 14.58 -0.68 -45.45
CA ILE A 9 15.53 -0.71 -44.33
C ILE A 9 15.12 0.32 -43.27
N ALA A 10 14.87 1.56 -43.68
CA ALA A 10 14.42 2.61 -42.78
C ALA A 10 13.08 2.27 -42.10
N LEU A 11 12.16 1.61 -42.82
CA LEU A 11 10.90 1.12 -42.25
C LEU A 11 11.15 0.07 -41.17
N GLN A 12 12.06 -0.87 -41.40
CA GLN A 12 12.44 -1.86 -40.39
C GLN A 12 13.09 -1.24 -39.16
N GLU A 13 13.95 -0.25 -39.34
CA GLU A 13 14.55 0.46 -38.19
C GLU A 13 13.49 1.17 -37.35
N LEU A 14 12.47 1.77 -37.98
CA LEU A 14 11.34 2.38 -37.28
C LEU A 14 10.50 1.32 -36.56
N ASP A 15 10.19 0.20 -37.20
CA ASP A 15 9.43 -0.89 -36.58
C ASP A 15 10.14 -1.49 -35.35
N LEU A 16 11.46 -1.68 -35.43
CA LEU A 16 12.26 -2.14 -34.30
C LEU A 16 12.30 -1.12 -33.15
N LYS A 17 12.41 0.17 -33.45
CA LYS A 17 12.38 1.25 -32.44
C LYS A 17 11.00 1.34 -31.76
N ILE A 18 9.92 1.28 -32.54
CA ILE A 18 8.55 1.27 -32.03
C ILE A 18 8.37 0.10 -31.06
N ARG A 19 8.80 -1.11 -31.46
CA ARG A 19 8.70 -2.30 -30.61
C ARG A 19 9.49 -2.15 -29.31
N ALA A 20 10.71 -1.64 -29.38
CA ALA A 20 11.54 -1.42 -28.20
C ALA A 20 10.89 -0.41 -27.22
N LEU A 21 10.31 0.67 -27.73
CA LEU A 21 9.58 1.66 -26.92
C LEU A 21 8.33 1.06 -26.28
N GLU A 22 7.55 0.27 -27.04
CA GLU A 22 6.37 -0.44 -26.52
C GLU A 22 6.73 -1.42 -25.41
N GLU A 23 7.80 -2.20 -25.60
CA GLU A 23 8.32 -3.11 -24.57
C GLU A 23 8.78 -2.35 -23.33
N GLU A 24 9.53 -1.26 -23.50
CA GLU A 24 10.00 -0.43 -22.38
C GLU A 24 8.83 0.11 -21.55
N ILE A 25 7.83 0.70 -22.21
CA ILE A 25 6.60 1.20 -21.59
C ILE A 25 5.87 0.07 -20.85
N ALA A 26 5.75 -1.10 -21.47
CA ALA A 26 5.09 -2.27 -20.88
C ALA A 26 5.80 -2.79 -19.61
N THR A 27 7.10 -2.54 -19.43
CA THR A 27 7.82 -2.92 -18.20
C THR A 27 7.52 -2.00 -17.01
N VAL A 28 7.08 -0.76 -17.24
CA VAL A 28 6.93 0.25 -16.18
C VAL A 28 5.86 -0.12 -15.14
N PRO A 29 4.65 -0.61 -15.51
CA PRO A 29 3.66 -1.04 -14.54
C PRO A 29 4.19 -2.09 -13.54
N MET A 30 4.99 -3.05 -14.01
CA MET A 30 5.59 -4.06 -13.14
C MET A 30 6.60 -3.45 -12.16
N LYS A 31 7.44 -2.51 -12.61
CA LYS A 31 8.40 -1.79 -11.76
C LYS A 31 7.68 -0.97 -10.69
N ARG A 32 6.58 -0.30 -11.05
CA ARG A 32 5.74 0.47 -10.11
C ARG A 32 5.11 -0.44 -9.05
N ALA A 33 4.52 -1.55 -9.47
CA ALA A 33 3.91 -2.51 -8.56
C ALA A 33 4.93 -3.12 -7.60
N GLU A 34 6.13 -3.45 -8.08
CA GLU A 34 7.21 -3.96 -7.23
C GLU A 34 7.65 -2.94 -6.19
N LEU A 35 7.78 -1.66 -6.59
CA LEU A 35 8.17 -0.60 -5.67
C LEU A 35 7.12 -0.37 -4.57
N GLU A 36 5.83 -0.38 -4.92
CA GLU A 36 4.74 -0.29 -3.94
C GLU A 36 4.72 -1.51 -3.01
N ARG A 37 4.89 -2.73 -3.54
CA ARG A 37 4.96 -3.94 -2.73
C ARG A 37 6.10 -3.90 -1.71
N GLN A 38 7.26 -3.37 -2.10
CA GLN A 38 8.39 -3.18 -1.19
C GLN A 38 8.09 -2.16 -0.10
N PHE A 39 7.36 -1.09 -0.43
CA PHE A 39 6.89 -0.12 0.56
C PHE A 39 5.88 -0.72 1.52
N GLU A 40 4.89 -1.47 1.02
CA GLU A 40 3.89 -2.15 1.85
C GLU A 40 4.55 -3.13 2.82
N ALA A 41 5.49 -3.93 2.35
CA ALA A 41 6.25 -4.87 3.20
C ALA A 41 7.04 -4.12 4.29
N PHE A 42 7.64 -2.98 3.96
CA PHE A 42 8.35 -2.14 4.92
C PHE A 42 7.39 -1.48 5.93
N ALA A 43 6.22 -1.05 5.49
CA ALA A 43 5.23 -0.37 6.33
C ALA A 43 4.37 -1.33 7.18
N ALA A 44 4.41 -2.64 6.90
CA ALA A 44 3.54 -3.63 7.55
C ALA A 44 3.66 -3.63 9.08
N GLU A 45 4.89 -3.62 9.61
CA GLU A 45 5.13 -3.61 11.07
C GLU A 45 4.62 -2.31 11.71
N TYR A 46 4.86 -1.17 11.06
CA TYR A 46 4.36 0.13 11.51
C TYR A 46 2.82 0.17 11.56
N LEU A 47 2.16 -0.34 10.52
CA LEU A 47 0.70 -0.43 10.46
C LEU A 47 0.13 -1.37 11.51
N GLU A 48 0.81 -2.48 11.78
CA GLU A 48 0.43 -3.40 12.86
C GLU A 48 0.52 -2.72 14.23
N LYS A 49 1.63 -2.03 14.52
CA LYS A 49 1.80 -1.26 15.77
C LYS A 49 0.72 -0.19 15.94
N LYS A 50 0.42 0.55 14.87
CA LYS A 50 -0.65 1.56 14.88
C LYS A 50 -2.03 0.94 15.11
N SER A 51 -2.33 -0.20 14.50
CA SER A 51 -3.57 -0.95 14.72
C SER A 51 -3.69 -1.46 16.17
N ARG A 52 -2.59 -1.98 16.73
CA ARG A 52 -2.51 -2.40 18.13
C ARG A 52 -2.75 -1.23 19.06
N LEU A 53 -2.10 -0.08 18.83
CA LEU A 53 -2.31 1.14 19.61
C LEU A 53 -3.78 1.57 19.64
N GLU A 54 -4.43 1.64 18.48
CA GLU A 54 -5.85 2.01 18.40
C GLU A 54 -6.77 0.99 19.09
N THR A 55 -6.41 -0.29 19.05
CA THR A 55 -7.13 -1.35 19.77
C THR A 55 -6.94 -1.22 21.28
N SER A 56 -5.71 -0.99 21.76
CA SER A 56 -5.42 -0.76 23.18
C SER A 56 -6.15 0.48 23.70
N ARG A 57 -6.16 1.59 22.95
CA ARG A 57 -6.91 2.81 23.32
C ARG A 57 -8.42 2.56 23.41
N ARG A 58 -8.99 1.72 22.53
CA ARG A 58 -10.40 1.31 22.61
C ARG A 58 -10.67 0.46 23.84
N GLN A 59 -9.81 -0.52 24.12
CA GLN A 59 -9.91 -1.36 25.31
C GLN A 59 -9.80 -0.53 26.60
N HIS A 60 -8.89 0.44 26.65
CA HIS A 60 -8.73 1.35 27.79
C HIS A 60 -10.02 2.11 28.07
N ARG A 61 -10.64 2.70 27.03
CA ARG A 61 -11.94 3.39 27.20
C ARG A 61 -13.04 2.47 27.69
N GLN A 62 -13.04 1.20 27.27
CA GLN A 62 -14.02 0.24 27.76
C GLN A 62 -13.79 -0.12 29.23
N LEU A 63 -12.54 -0.37 29.63
CA LEU A 63 -12.20 -0.67 31.02
C LEU A 63 -12.52 0.49 31.96
N GLU A 64 -12.32 1.73 31.52
CA GLU A 64 -12.71 2.92 32.28
C GLU A 64 -14.23 2.98 32.53
N ILE A 65 -15.05 2.64 31.53
CA ILE A 65 -16.51 2.53 31.69
C ILE A 65 -16.86 1.42 32.68
N ASP A 66 -16.24 0.25 32.53
CA ASP A 66 -16.49 -0.91 33.39
C ASP A 66 -16.07 -0.62 34.84
N LEU A 67 -14.97 0.12 35.04
CA LEU A 67 -14.48 0.58 36.34
C LEU A 67 -15.49 1.53 36.98
N GLN A 68 -15.99 2.52 36.22
CA GLN A 68 -16.99 3.46 36.70
C GLN A 68 -18.26 2.72 37.15
N ASP A 69 -18.75 1.77 36.36
CA ASP A 69 -19.92 0.95 36.69
C ASP A 69 -19.68 0.11 37.94
N ALA A 70 -18.49 -0.50 38.08
CA ALA A 70 -18.13 -1.27 39.27
C ALA A 70 -18.06 -0.41 40.53
N GLN A 71 -17.53 0.81 40.42
CA GLN A 71 -17.50 1.79 41.52
C GLN A 71 -18.92 2.23 41.92
N LEU A 72 -19.81 2.49 40.96
CA LEU A 72 -21.21 2.82 41.24
C LEU A 72 -21.94 1.68 41.96
N ARG A 73 -21.71 0.42 41.55
CA ARG A 73 -22.25 -0.76 42.25
C ARG A 73 -21.70 -0.90 43.66
N LEU A 74 -20.40 -0.67 43.84
CA LEU A 74 -19.76 -0.69 45.15
C LEU A 74 -20.40 0.34 46.09
N GLU A 75 -20.60 1.58 45.63
CA GLU A 75 -21.27 2.61 46.43
C GLU A 75 -22.72 2.26 46.74
N LYS A 76 -23.45 1.66 45.79
CA LYS A 76 -24.80 1.15 46.04
C LYS A 76 -24.80 0.09 47.15
N TYR A 77 -23.91 -0.90 47.10
CA TYR A 77 -23.85 -1.95 48.12
C TYR A 77 -23.45 -1.42 49.50
N LYS A 78 -22.56 -0.42 49.57
CA LYS A 78 -22.24 0.28 50.83
C LYS A 78 -23.48 0.97 51.42
N ASN A 79 -24.27 1.64 50.58
CA ASN A 79 -25.51 2.29 51.00
C ASN A 79 -26.56 1.27 51.45
N ASP A 80 -26.70 0.15 50.74
CA ASP A 80 -27.62 -0.92 51.09
C ASP A 80 -27.24 -1.55 52.45
N LEU A 81 -25.95 -1.79 52.70
CA LEU A 81 -25.45 -2.29 53.99
C LEU A 81 -25.90 -1.43 55.18
N MET A 82 -25.93 -0.09 55.02
CA MET A 82 -26.39 0.83 56.07
C MET A 82 -27.90 0.72 56.37
N ARG A 83 -28.69 0.15 55.45
CA ARG A 83 -30.15 0.04 55.55
C ARG A 83 -30.62 -1.35 55.98
N VAL A 84 -29.73 -2.34 56.00
CA VAL A 84 -30.03 -3.71 56.38
C VAL A 84 -30.40 -3.82 57.86
N ARG A 85 -31.44 -4.61 58.16
CA ARG A 85 -31.96 -4.80 59.53
C ARG A 85 -31.79 -6.23 60.06
N ASN A 86 -31.36 -7.18 59.23
CA ASN A 86 -31.16 -8.57 59.64
C ASN A 86 -29.72 -9.05 59.38
N GLN A 87 -29.27 -10.02 60.17
CA GLN A 87 -27.88 -10.48 60.16
C GLN A 87 -27.49 -11.20 58.87
N THR A 88 -28.44 -11.88 58.23
CA THR A 88 -28.21 -12.64 56.99
C THR A 88 -27.99 -11.72 55.79
N GLU A 89 -28.81 -10.68 55.62
CA GLU A 89 -28.64 -9.65 54.59
C GLU A 89 -27.35 -8.86 54.83
N TYR A 90 -26.95 -8.66 56.09
CA TYR A 90 -25.74 -7.91 56.42
C TYR A 90 -24.50 -8.68 55.96
N ALA A 91 -24.46 -9.99 56.23
CA ALA A 91 -23.39 -10.87 55.75
C ALA A 91 -23.36 -10.97 54.22
N ALA A 92 -24.52 -10.98 53.55
CA ALA A 92 -24.60 -10.99 52.09
C ALA A 92 -24.07 -9.66 51.49
N ALA A 93 -24.51 -8.52 51.99
CA ALA A 93 -24.07 -7.20 51.53
C ALA A 93 -22.56 -6.99 51.73
N LEU A 94 -21.98 -7.48 52.84
CA LEU A 94 -20.52 -7.46 53.04
C LEU A 94 -19.77 -8.26 51.97
N ARG A 95 -20.27 -9.46 51.59
CA ARG A 95 -19.65 -10.25 50.52
C ARG A 95 -19.71 -9.55 49.18
N GLU A 96 -20.86 -8.95 48.83
CA GLU A 96 -21.03 -8.17 47.60
C GLU A 96 -20.08 -6.96 47.55
N ILE A 97 -19.91 -6.26 48.67
CA ILE A 97 -18.92 -5.17 48.80
C ILE A 97 -17.50 -5.68 48.57
N ASP A 98 -17.12 -6.80 49.19
CA ASP A 98 -15.77 -7.36 49.03
C ASP A 98 -15.51 -7.84 47.60
N MET A 99 -16.51 -8.44 46.95
CA MET A 99 -16.42 -8.82 45.54
C MET A 99 -16.30 -7.58 44.63
N ALA A 100 -17.11 -6.55 44.86
CA ALA A 100 -17.04 -5.31 44.09
C ALA A 100 -15.71 -4.57 44.27
N LYS A 101 -15.15 -4.53 45.49
CA LYS A 101 -13.80 -3.98 45.73
C LYS A 101 -12.71 -4.73 44.97
N LYS A 102 -12.77 -6.07 44.97
CA LYS A 102 -11.81 -6.89 44.21
C LYS A 102 -11.91 -6.64 42.71
N LEU A 103 -13.13 -6.50 42.19
CA LEU A 103 -13.35 -6.17 40.78
C LEU A 103 -12.78 -4.80 40.42
N VAL A 104 -13.07 -3.77 41.23
CA VAL A 104 -12.51 -2.41 41.05
C VAL A 104 -10.99 -2.46 41.02
N SER A 105 -10.36 -3.10 42.01
CA SER A 105 -8.89 -3.21 42.08
C SER A 105 -8.30 -3.99 40.88
N ALA A 106 -8.99 -5.03 40.39
CA ALA A 106 -8.57 -5.77 39.21
C ALA A 106 -8.66 -4.91 37.94
N LEU A 107 -9.73 -4.13 37.78
CA LEU A 107 -9.90 -3.21 36.65
C LEU A 107 -8.86 -2.08 36.66
N GLU A 108 -8.60 -1.47 37.82
CA GLU A 108 -7.55 -0.47 38.00
C GLU A 108 -6.17 -1.02 37.61
N THR A 109 -5.86 -2.26 38.02
CA THR A 109 -4.60 -2.92 37.64
C THR A 109 -4.50 -3.11 36.13
N GLN A 110 -5.57 -3.61 35.49
CA GLN A 110 -5.61 -3.81 34.04
C GLN A 110 -5.49 -2.48 33.27
N ILE A 111 -6.09 -1.41 33.77
CA ILE A 111 -5.98 -0.07 33.18
C ILE A 111 -4.53 0.41 33.22
N LEU A 112 -3.83 0.27 34.36
CA LEU A 112 -2.43 0.67 34.49
C LEU A 112 -1.52 -0.10 33.52
N GLU A 113 -1.64 -1.42 33.47
CA GLU A 113 -0.87 -2.26 32.52
C GLU A 113 -1.14 -1.87 31.05
N LEU A 114 -2.39 -1.53 30.74
CA LEU A 114 -2.78 -1.10 29.40
C LEU A 114 -2.26 0.31 29.06
N LEU A 115 -2.20 1.21 30.03
CA LEU A 115 -1.60 2.54 29.87
C LEU A 115 -0.11 2.45 29.56
N GLU A 116 0.64 1.60 30.27
CA GLU A 116 2.07 1.35 29.97
C GLU A 116 2.25 0.80 28.55
N THR A 117 1.37 -0.11 28.13
CA THR A 117 1.36 -0.67 26.77
C THR A 117 1.07 0.42 25.72
N ILE A 118 0.10 1.30 25.99
CA ILE A 118 -0.25 2.42 25.11
C ILE A 118 0.94 3.37 24.98
N GLU A 119 1.55 3.79 26.10
CA GLU A 119 2.71 4.70 26.09
C GLU A 119 3.87 4.13 25.28
N THR A 120 4.18 2.84 25.46
CA THR A 120 5.21 2.15 24.69
C THR A 120 4.90 2.16 23.20
N LEU A 121 3.69 1.79 22.80
CA LEU A 121 3.27 1.77 21.40
C LEU A 121 3.23 3.18 20.78
N GLU A 122 2.79 4.19 21.53
CA GLU A 122 2.80 5.59 21.10
C GLU A 122 4.20 6.06 20.78
N ARG A 123 5.15 5.75 21.68
CA ARG A 123 6.56 6.09 21.48
C ARG A 123 7.15 5.39 20.26
N GLU A 124 6.94 4.08 20.12
CA GLU A 124 7.43 3.31 18.97
C GLU A 124 6.86 3.84 17.64
N VAL A 125 5.55 4.13 17.60
CA VAL A 125 4.90 4.71 16.43
C VAL A 125 5.48 6.09 16.13
N GLN A 126 5.69 6.93 17.14
CA GLN A 126 6.26 8.27 16.96
C GLN A 126 7.70 8.20 16.43
N GLU A 127 8.53 7.30 16.96
CA GLU A 127 9.92 7.10 16.52
C GLU A 127 10.00 6.57 15.08
N GLN A 128 9.10 5.67 14.68
CA GLN A 128 9.09 5.08 13.32
C GLN A 128 8.40 5.95 12.26
N THR A 129 7.49 6.85 12.65
CA THR A 129 6.75 7.73 11.73
C THR A 129 7.64 8.48 10.72
N PRO A 130 8.72 9.20 11.13
CA PRO A 130 9.55 9.93 10.17
C PRO A 130 10.24 9.02 9.14
N GLU A 131 10.59 7.79 9.52
CA GLU A 131 11.23 6.83 8.61
C GLU A 131 10.24 6.34 7.54
N ILE A 132 9.00 6.03 7.95
CA ILE A 132 7.92 5.67 7.02
C ILE A 132 7.59 6.82 6.07
N GLU A 133 7.49 8.04 6.58
CA GLU A 133 7.21 9.23 5.77
C GLU A 133 8.32 9.50 4.76
N ALA A 134 9.58 9.45 5.18
CA ALA A 134 10.72 9.61 4.29
C ALA A 134 10.75 8.54 3.20
N LYS A 135 10.47 7.28 3.57
CA LYS A 135 10.39 6.19 2.59
C LYS A 135 9.24 6.38 1.61
N ARG A 136 8.07 6.82 2.07
CA ARG A 136 6.91 7.12 1.22
C ARG A 136 7.24 8.22 0.22
N GLN A 137 7.85 9.31 0.66
CA GLN A 137 8.28 10.40 -0.22
C GLN A 137 9.27 9.92 -1.30
N GLN A 138 10.22 9.04 -0.95
CA GLN A 138 11.14 8.45 -1.93
C GLN A 138 10.43 7.58 -2.95
N VAL A 139 9.43 6.80 -2.52
CA VAL A 139 8.62 5.95 -3.40
C VAL A 139 7.78 6.83 -4.34
N ASP A 140 7.11 7.85 -3.80
CA ASP A 140 6.31 8.81 -4.58
C ASP A 140 7.14 9.53 -5.64
N ALA A 141 8.34 9.99 -5.27
CA ALA A 141 9.26 10.63 -6.21
C ALA A 141 9.63 9.68 -7.37
N ARG A 142 9.96 8.42 -7.07
CA ARG A 142 10.27 7.41 -8.11
C ARG A 142 9.06 7.06 -8.98
N LEU A 143 7.86 7.01 -8.40
CA LEU A 143 6.63 6.78 -9.16
C LEU A 143 6.33 7.95 -10.10
N ALA A 144 6.58 9.18 -9.66
CA ALA A 144 6.48 10.37 -10.50
C ALA A 144 7.52 10.35 -11.64
N GLU A 145 8.76 9.96 -11.36
CA GLU A 145 9.79 9.75 -12.41
C GLU A 145 9.33 8.71 -13.45
N TYR A 146 8.74 7.60 -13.02
CA TYR A 146 8.18 6.60 -13.94
C TYR A 146 7.02 7.13 -14.77
N ALA A 147 6.13 7.94 -14.19
CA ALA A 147 5.03 8.57 -14.94
C ALA A 147 5.57 9.52 -16.02
N THR A 148 6.47 10.43 -15.66
CA THR A 148 7.11 11.36 -16.60
C THR A 148 7.89 10.62 -17.69
N ALA A 149 8.57 9.52 -17.34
CA ALA A 149 9.26 8.69 -18.32
C ALA A 149 8.29 8.03 -19.32
N VAL A 150 7.16 7.50 -18.86
CA VAL A 150 6.13 6.93 -19.73
C VAL A 150 5.53 7.97 -20.65
N GLU A 151 5.23 9.17 -20.16
CA GLU A 151 4.74 10.27 -21.00
C GLU A 151 5.73 10.58 -22.13
N ARG A 152 7.01 10.77 -21.79
CA ARG A 152 8.07 11.02 -22.77
C ARG A 152 8.21 9.89 -23.80
N LEU A 153 8.22 8.63 -23.35
CA LEU A 153 8.34 7.46 -24.22
C LEU A 153 7.11 7.31 -25.12
N THR A 154 5.92 7.67 -24.63
CA THR A 154 4.67 7.63 -25.41
C THR A 154 4.67 8.72 -26.49
N GLU A 155 5.12 9.93 -26.17
CA GLU A 155 5.28 10.99 -27.19
C GLU A 155 6.30 10.59 -28.27
N GLU A 156 7.41 9.96 -27.87
CA GLU A 156 8.41 9.45 -28.81
C GLU A 156 7.83 8.33 -29.70
N LEU A 157 7.08 7.39 -29.10
CA LEU A 157 6.40 6.31 -29.79
C LEU A 157 5.42 6.84 -30.84
N ASP A 158 4.61 7.84 -30.50
CA ASP A 158 3.64 8.45 -31.42
C ASP A 158 4.34 9.17 -32.59
N ARG A 159 5.44 9.88 -32.33
CA ARG A 159 6.27 10.47 -33.40
C ARG A 159 6.84 9.41 -34.33
N MET A 160 7.36 8.31 -33.78
CA MET A 160 7.91 7.20 -34.58
C MET A 160 6.81 6.52 -35.42
N ARG A 161 5.61 6.33 -34.86
CA ARG A 161 4.45 5.80 -35.59
C ARG A 161 4.03 6.69 -36.75
N GLN A 162 4.01 8.02 -36.56
CA GLN A 162 3.71 8.97 -37.64
C GLN A 162 4.78 8.94 -38.74
N GLN A 163 6.06 8.90 -38.38
CA GLN A 163 7.17 8.77 -39.34
C GLN A 163 7.07 7.47 -40.13
N ARG A 164 6.76 6.37 -39.46
CA ARG A 164 6.56 5.05 -40.05
C ARG A 164 5.40 5.07 -41.05
N GLU A 165 4.27 5.66 -40.67
CA GLU A 165 3.10 5.79 -41.56
C GLU A 165 3.42 6.62 -42.81
N HIS A 166 4.08 7.77 -42.64
CA HIS A 166 4.48 8.61 -43.75
C HIS A 166 5.45 7.89 -44.70
N LEU A 167 6.45 7.19 -44.16
CA LEU A 167 7.40 6.41 -44.95
C LEU A 167 6.70 5.28 -45.71
N ALA A 168 5.78 4.56 -45.07
CA ALA A 168 5.02 3.47 -45.68
C ALA A 168 4.20 3.94 -46.90
N GLN A 169 3.64 5.15 -46.88
CA GLN A 169 2.91 5.73 -48.01
C GLN A 169 3.80 6.00 -49.24
N THR A 170 5.12 6.11 -49.05
CA THR A 170 6.09 6.35 -50.15
C THR A 170 6.63 5.06 -50.78
N ILE A 171 6.28 3.89 -50.24
CA ILE A 171 6.75 2.58 -50.69
C ILE A 171 5.68 1.95 -51.58
N ARG A 172 6.10 1.24 -52.63
CA ARG A 172 5.14 0.56 -53.51
C ARG A 172 4.31 -0.49 -52.74
N PRO A 173 2.97 -0.57 -52.96
CA PRO A 173 2.09 -1.44 -52.18
C PRO A 173 2.45 -2.93 -52.19
N ASP A 174 2.95 -3.44 -53.31
CA ASP A 174 3.39 -4.83 -53.47
C ASP A 174 4.59 -5.16 -52.58
N LEU A 175 5.57 -4.24 -52.51
CA LEU A 175 6.75 -4.37 -51.65
C LEU A 175 6.39 -4.24 -50.18
N LEU A 176 5.56 -3.24 -49.83
CA LEU A 176 5.11 -3.04 -48.45
C LEU A 176 4.35 -4.27 -47.93
N ASN A 177 3.44 -4.83 -48.71
CA ASN A 177 2.70 -6.03 -48.33
C ASN A 177 3.62 -7.24 -48.13
N ARG A 178 4.63 -7.40 -48.99
CA ARG A 178 5.63 -8.47 -48.83
C ARG A 178 6.47 -8.28 -47.57
N TYR A 179 6.86 -7.05 -47.29
CA TYR A 179 7.57 -6.69 -46.07
C TYR A 179 6.74 -6.97 -44.81
N MET A 180 5.51 -6.46 -44.73
CA MET A 180 4.63 -6.64 -43.56
C MET A 180 4.41 -8.13 -43.25
N ARG A 181 4.17 -8.94 -44.28
CA ARG A 181 4.03 -10.40 -44.12
C ARG A 181 5.30 -11.04 -43.56
N LEU A 182 6.48 -10.59 -43.95
CA LEU A 182 7.76 -11.12 -43.45
C LEU A 182 8.02 -10.70 -42.01
N VAL A 183 7.69 -9.46 -41.63
CA VAL A 183 7.82 -8.95 -40.25
C VAL A 183 6.98 -9.77 -39.28
N GLU A 184 5.73 -10.08 -39.62
CA GLU A 184 4.84 -10.93 -38.81
C GLU A 184 5.39 -12.35 -38.63
N LEU A 185 5.96 -12.92 -39.70
CA LEU A 185 6.48 -14.30 -39.71
C LEU A 185 7.85 -14.45 -39.02
N ARG A 186 8.61 -13.35 -38.86
CA ARG A 186 10.01 -13.37 -38.40
C ARG A 186 10.27 -12.46 -37.21
N ASP A 187 9.25 -12.28 -36.39
CA ASP A 187 9.37 -11.62 -35.09
C ASP A 187 10.03 -10.23 -35.23
N GLY A 188 9.59 -9.44 -36.20
CA GLY A 188 10.06 -8.06 -36.39
C GLY A 188 11.14 -7.84 -37.47
N LEU A 189 11.78 -8.90 -37.99
CA LEU A 189 12.93 -8.77 -38.92
C LEU A 189 12.64 -9.36 -40.32
N ALA A 190 12.38 -8.48 -41.28
CA ALA A 190 12.13 -8.84 -42.68
C ALA A 190 13.35 -8.73 -43.61
N LEU A 191 14.34 -7.92 -43.24
CA LEU A 191 15.58 -7.66 -43.98
C LEU A 191 16.80 -8.03 -43.14
N ALA A 192 17.78 -8.65 -43.78
CA ALA A 192 19.08 -8.99 -43.19
C ALA A 192 20.21 -8.59 -44.14
N GLU A 193 21.30 -8.07 -43.58
CA GLU A 193 22.51 -7.79 -44.34
C GLU A 193 23.18 -9.10 -44.77
N VAL A 194 23.58 -9.20 -46.03
CA VAL A 194 24.34 -10.34 -46.53
C VAL A 194 25.81 -10.12 -46.16
N ARG A 195 26.34 -10.98 -45.28
CA ARG A 195 27.78 -11.04 -44.94
C ARG A 195 28.52 -11.98 -45.87
#